data_AF-A0A6P0Q4G1-F1
#
_entry.id   AF-A0A6P0Q4G1-F1
#
_cell.length_a   1.000
_cell.length_b   1.000
_cell.length_c   1.000
_cell.angle_alpha   90.00
_cell.angle_beta   90.00
_cell.angle_gamma   90.00
#
_symmetry.space_group_name_H-M   'P 1'
#
loop_
_entity.id
_entity.type
_entity.pdbx_description
1 polymer ?
#
loop_
_entity_poly.entity_id
_entity_poly.type
_entity_poly.pdbx_seq_one_letter_code
_entity_poly.pdbx_strand_id
1 'polypeptide(L)'
;MLTVTQLNSPAFFWLDGHYSGPGTGGESNECPLLLELKPALAISGSVIMIDDARCFLGPPPPPHQSSHWPRIDDIFHQIKQLAPTYITTIQDDVIISVPSELKMILDEDWLGKFNLRL
;
A
#
# COMPACT_ATOMS: atom_id res chain seq x y z
N MET A 1 1.36 5.53 13.22
CA MET A 1 2.43 4.51 13.19
C MET A 1 1.83 3.19 13.64
N LEU A 2 1.57 2.31 12.67
CA LEU A 2 1.09 0.96 12.90
C LEU A 2 2.06 0.17 13.80
N THR A 3 1.58 -0.38 14.92
CA THR A 3 2.35 -1.29 15.78
C THR A 3 1.76 -2.70 15.70
N VAL A 4 2.29 -3.52 14.79
CA VAL A 4 1.86 -4.93 14.56
C VAL A 4 2.65 -5.89 15.44
N THR A 5 2.86 -5.56 16.71
CA THR A 5 3.74 -6.36 17.58
C THR A 5 3.07 -7.60 18.19
N GLN A 6 1.80 -7.85 17.88
CA GLN A 6 1.00 -8.93 18.49
C GLN A 6 0.33 -9.90 17.50
N LEU A 7 0.46 -9.68 16.18
CA LEU A 7 -0.10 -10.61 15.21
C LEU A 7 0.90 -11.73 14.94
N ASN A 8 0.46 -12.98 15.12
CA ASN A 8 1.28 -14.19 14.96
C ASN A 8 0.87 -15.03 13.75
N SER A 9 -0.04 -14.53 12.92
CA SER A 9 -0.59 -15.21 11.76
C SER A 9 -0.79 -14.22 10.62
N PRO A 10 -0.78 -14.68 9.35
CA PRO A 10 -1.10 -13.85 8.20
C PRO A 10 -2.35 -13.00 8.44
N ALA A 11 -2.27 -11.73 8.04
CA ALA A 11 -3.36 -10.79 8.18
C ALA A 11 -3.62 -10.06 6.86
N PHE A 12 -4.79 -9.46 6.78
CA PHE A 12 -5.13 -8.51 5.73
C PHE A 12 -4.92 -7.10 6.27
N PHE A 13 -4.02 -6.34 5.66
CA PHE A 13 -3.75 -4.95 6.00
C PHE A 13 -4.35 -4.04 4.93
N TRP A 14 -5.34 -3.23 5.33
CA TRP A 14 -5.79 -2.09 4.55
C TRP A 14 -5.12 -0.83 5.11
N LEU A 15 -4.21 -0.25 4.35
CA LEU A 15 -3.45 0.94 4.75
C LEU A 15 -4.07 2.16 4.07
N ASP A 16 -4.69 3.01 4.89
CA ASP A 16 -5.08 4.36 4.49
C ASP A 16 -3.82 5.24 4.63
N GLY A 17 -3.20 5.51 3.49
CA GLY A 17 -1.85 6.00 3.43
C GLY A 17 -1.68 7.49 3.69
N HIS A 18 -2.74 8.25 4.01
CA HIS A 18 -2.63 9.71 3.92
C HIS A 18 -3.40 10.57 4.93
N TYR A 19 -2.88 11.77 5.11
CA TYR A 19 -3.52 12.86 5.83
C TYR A 19 -4.70 13.44 5.04
N SER A 20 -5.90 13.30 5.61
CA SER A 20 -7.16 13.76 5.03
C SER A 20 -7.59 15.16 5.47
N GLY A 21 -6.74 15.89 6.19
CA GLY A 21 -6.97 17.29 6.58
C GLY A 21 -7.21 17.53 8.07
N PRO A 22 -7.52 18.78 8.47
CA PRO A 22 -7.59 19.17 9.86
C PRO A 22 -8.55 18.30 10.67
N GLY A 23 -8.08 17.78 11.81
CA GLY A 23 -8.85 16.89 12.68
C GLY A 23 -8.61 15.39 12.45
N THR A 24 -7.80 15.01 11.46
CA THR A 24 -7.32 13.63 11.30
C THR A 24 -5.89 13.44 11.82
N GLY A 25 -5.47 12.20 12.04
CA GLY A 25 -4.05 11.90 12.26
C GLY A 25 -3.22 12.20 11.02
N GLY A 26 -1.95 12.58 11.19
CA GLY A 26 -1.01 12.78 10.07
C GLY A 26 -0.50 14.21 9.87
N GLU A 27 -0.92 15.19 10.67
CA GLU A 27 -0.51 16.60 10.49
C GLU A 27 1.02 16.82 10.47
N SER A 28 1.78 16.06 11.26
CA SER A 28 3.25 16.16 11.32
C SER A 28 3.99 15.22 10.37
N ASN A 29 3.32 14.20 9.84
CA ASN A 29 3.84 13.29 8.83
C ASN A 29 2.65 12.76 8.03
N GLU A 30 2.44 13.37 6.86
CA GLU A 30 1.19 13.22 6.12
C GLU A 30 1.01 11.83 5.53
N CYS A 31 2.10 11.11 5.27
CA CYS A 31 2.06 9.79 4.67
C CYS A 31 3.18 8.90 5.26
N PRO A 32 2.98 8.33 6.47
CA PRO A 32 3.95 7.44 7.10
C PRO A 32 4.02 6.04 6.44
N LEU A 33 3.51 5.87 5.22
CA LEU A 33 3.27 4.58 4.57
C LEU A 33 4.50 3.66 4.56
N LEU A 34 5.68 4.18 4.21
CA LEU A 34 6.92 3.37 4.17
C LEU A 34 7.34 2.86 5.56
N LEU A 35 6.93 3.54 6.63
CA LEU A 35 7.16 3.06 8.00
C LEU A 35 6.16 1.97 8.37
N GLU A 36 4.93 2.04 7.87
CA GLU A 36 3.84 1.10 8.17
C GLU A 36 3.95 -0.21 7.38
N LEU A 37 4.57 -0.17 6.20
CA LEU A 37 4.88 -1.38 5.42
C LEU A 37 5.81 -2.35 6.15
N LYS A 38 6.76 -1.85 6.96
CA LYS A 38 7.74 -2.69 7.67
C LYS A 38 7.07 -3.72 8.59
N PRO A 39 6.23 -3.32 9.56
CA PRO A 39 5.55 -4.28 10.42
C PRO A 39 4.45 -5.07 9.68
N ALA A 40 3.80 -4.52 8.65
CA ALA A 40 2.80 -5.24 7.87
C ALA A 40 3.41 -6.42 7.06
N LEU A 41 4.61 -6.23 6.50
CA LEU A 41 5.35 -7.25 5.76
C LEU A 41 6.20 -8.17 6.64
N ALA A 42 6.33 -7.89 7.94
CA ALA A 42 7.06 -8.76 8.87
C ALA A 42 6.38 -10.13 9.06
N ILE A 43 5.08 -10.21 8.77
CA ILE A 43 4.28 -11.43 8.90
C ILE A 43 4.09 -12.03 7.51
N SER A 44 4.87 -13.07 7.22
CA SER A 44 4.79 -13.81 5.96
C SER A 44 3.38 -14.33 5.71
N GLY A 45 2.93 -14.28 4.45
CA GLY A 45 1.59 -14.69 4.03
C GLY A 45 0.54 -13.58 4.12
N SER A 46 0.86 -12.43 4.70
CA SER A 46 -0.08 -11.31 4.81
C SER A 46 -0.36 -10.65 3.46
N VAL A 47 -1.58 -10.16 3.28
CA VAL A 47 -2.02 -9.37 2.13
C VAL A 47 -2.02 -7.90 2.51
N ILE A 48 -1.55 -7.04 1.62
CA ILE A 48 -1.51 -5.60 1.81
C ILE A 48 -2.28 -4.93 0.69
N MET A 49 -3.19 -4.05 1.06
CA MET A 49 -3.89 -3.12 0.18
C MET A 49 -3.62 -1.70 0.68
N ILE A 50 -3.24 -0.81 -0.23
CA ILE A 50 -2.94 0.59 0.06
C ILE A 50 -3.90 1.43 -0.79
N ASP A 51 -4.69 2.26 -0.13
CA ASP A 51 -5.68 3.10 -0.79
C ASP A 51 -5.03 4.27 -1.57
N ASP A 52 -5.80 4.86 -2.47
CA ASP A 52 -5.45 6.07 -3.24
C ASP A 52 -4.10 5.99 -3.97
N ALA A 53 -3.91 4.96 -4.80
CA ALA A 53 -2.71 4.75 -5.63
C ALA A 53 -2.33 6.00 -6.43
N ARG A 54 -3.32 6.75 -6.93
CA ARG A 54 -3.16 8.04 -7.62
C ARG A 54 -2.33 9.07 -6.86
N CYS A 55 -2.40 9.09 -5.53
CA CYS A 55 -1.67 10.02 -4.69
C CYS A 55 -0.16 9.77 -4.69
N PHE A 56 0.28 8.61 -5.18
CA PHE A 56 1.70 8.23 -5.27
C PHE A 56 2.27 8.35 -6.69
N LEU A 57 1.44 8.68 -7.69
CA LEU A 57 1.89 8.94 -9.07
C LEU A 57 2.64 10.27 -9.20
N GLY A 58 2.40 11.19 -8.27
CA GLY A 58 3.15 12.42 -8.06
C GLY A 58 2.75 13.00 -6.70
N PRO A 59 3.69 13.57 -5.92
CA PRO A 59 3.36 14.02 -4.58
C PRO A 59 2.33 15.16 -4.63
N PRO A 60 1.40 15.23 -3.67
CA PRO A 60 0.32 16.20 -3.69
C PRO A 60 0.86 17.64 -3.58
N PRO A 61 0.21 18.62 -4.24
CA PRO A 61 0.59 20.02 -4.20
C PRO A 61 0.19 20.67 -2.86
N PRO A 62 0.61 21.93 -2.60
CA PRO A 62 0.12 22.70 -1.46
C PRO A 62 -1.42 22.64 -1.35
N PRO A 63 -1.97 22.51 -0.13
CA PRO A 63 -1.32 22.74 1.17
C PRO A 63 -0.52 21.55 1.73
N HIS A 64 -0.47 20.42 1.02
CA HIS A 64 0.25 19.24 1.49
C HIS A 64 1.77 19.43 1.51
N GLN A 65 2.42 18.84 2.49
CA GLN A 65 3.87 18.74 2.56
C GLN A 65 4.34 17.58 1.68
N SER A 66 4.54 17.86 0.38
CA SER A 66 4.93 16.88 -0.65
C SER A 66 6.09 15.94 -0.26
N SER A 67 7.04 16.39 0.57
CA SER A 67 8.17 15.57 1.04
C SER A 67 7.80 14.46 2.03
N HIS A 68 6.58 14.48 2.57
CA HIS A 68 6.07 13.40 3.44
C HIS A 68 5.53 12.22 2.64
N TRP A 69 5.33 12.38 1.33
CA TRP A 69 4.67 11.39 0.49
C TRP A 69 5.71 10.62 -0.34
N PRO A 70 5.73 9.28 -0.28
CA PRO A 70 6.59 8.48 -1.14
C PRO A 70 6.07 8.51 -2.57
N ARG A 71 6.95 8.28 -3.54
CA ARG A 71 6.54 7.97 -4.90
C ARG A 71 6.14 6.51 -5.00
N ILE A 72 5.36 6.18 -6.03
CA ILE A 72 4.92 4.81 -6.24
C ILE A 72 6.09 3.82 -6.43
N ASP A 73 7.20 4.25 -7.02
CA ASP A 73 8.40 3.43 -7.14
C ASP A 73 9.10 3.20 -5.80
N ASP A 74 9.05 4.15 -4.86
CA ASP A 74 9.57 3.95 -3.50
C ASP A 74 8.78 2.84 -2.78
N ILE A 75 7.45 2.84 -2.93
CA ILE A 75 6.55 1.82 -2.38
C ILE A 75 6.90 0.45 -2.96
N PHE A 76 6.95 0.32 -4.28
CA PHE A 76 7.23 -0.95 -4.96
C PHE A 76 8.63 -1.47 -4.62
N HIS A 77 9.62 -0.58 -4.56
CA HIS A 77 10.98 -0.93 -4.19
C HIS A 77 11.07 -1.46 -2.75
N GLN A 78 10.44 -0.77 -1.80
CA GLN A 78 10.48 -1.18 -0.40
C GLN A 78 9.74 -2.51 -0.18
N ILE A 79 8.57 -2.69 -0.79
CA ILE A 79 7.86 -3.97 -0.75
C ILE A 79 8.75 -5.08 -1.31
N LYS A 80 9.40 -4.86 -2.46
CA LYS A 80 10.30 -5.85 -3.06
C LYS A 80 11.49 -6.19 -2.17
N GLN A 81 12.02 -5.23 -1.42
CA GLN A 81 13.10 -5.46 -0.45
C GLN A 81 12.63 -6.28 0.75
N LEU A 82 11.44 -5.97 1.29
CA LEU A 82 10.91 -6.60 2.50
C LEU A 82 10.29 -7.98 2.23
N ALA A 83 9.65 -8.16 1.07
CA ALA A 83 9.00 -9.40 0.65
C ALA A 83 9.33 -9.72 -0.83
N PRO A 84 10.53 -10.26 -1.12
CA PRO A 84 11.01 -10.45 -2.49
C PRO A 84 10.17 -11.39 -3.34
N THR A 85 9.38 -12.28 -2.75
CA THR A 85 8.51 -13.23 -3.46
C THR A 85 7.11 -12.67 -3.73
N TYR A 86 6.76 -11.52 -3.16
CA TYR A 86 5.42 -10.95 -3.33
C TYR A 86 5.23 -10.40 -4.75
N ILE A 87 4.00 -10.48 -5.21
CA ILE A 87 3.52 -9.80 -6.42
C ILE A 87 2.85 -8.51 -5.98
N THR A 88 3.27 -7.39 -6.58
CA THR A 88 2.69 -6.07 -6.32
C THR A 88 2.16 -5.49 -7.61
N THR A 89 0.92 -5.01 -7.59
CA THR A 89 0.20 -4.43 -8.73
C THR A 89 -0.72 -3.31 -8.27
N ILE A 90 -1.43 -2.68 -9.20
CA ILE A 90 -2.44 -1.67 -8.92
C ILE A 90 -3.74 -2.13 -9.57
N GLN A 91 -4.85 -2.12 -8.82
CA GLN A 91 -6.19 -2.39 -9.34
C GLN A 91 -7.17 -1.42 -8.69
N ASP A 92 -8.03 -0.79 -9.49
CA ASP A 92 -9.10 0.11 -9.02
C ASP A 92 -8.63 1.20 -8.03
N ASP A 93 -7.50 1.85 -8.34
CA ASP A 93 -6.85 2.87 -7.49
C ASP A 93 -6.30 2.35 -6.15
N VAL A 94 -6.13 1.03 -6.01
CA VAL A 94 -5.53 0.39 -4.84
C VAL A 94 -4.21 -0.29 -5.24
N ILE A 95 -3.14 -0.01 -4.51
CA ILE A 95 -1.89 -0.79 -4.63
C ILE A 95 -2.07 -2.08 -3.84
N ILE A 96 -1.97 -3.22 -4.51
CA ILE A 96 -2.17 -4.54 -3.92
C ILE A 96 -0.84 -5.28 -3.92
N SER A 97 -0.43 -5.79 -2.75
CA SER A 97 0.72 -6.68 -2.61
C SER A 97 0.33 -7.97 -1.91
N VAL A 98 0.64 -9.11 -2.55
CA VAL A 98 0.26 -10.45 -2.09
C VAL A 98 1.42 -11.43 -2.20
N PRO A 99 1.42 -12.52 -1.39
CA PRO A 99 2.25 -13.69 -1.64
C PRO A 99 2.07 -14.23 -3.07
N SER A 100 3.13 -14.74 -3.68
CA SER A 100 3.12 -15.25 -5.06
C SER A 100 2.06 -16.32 -5.32
N GLU A 101 1.69 -17.08 -4.29
CA GLU A 101 0.68 -18.12 -4.33
C GLU A 101 -0.72 -17.57 -4.64
N LEU A 102 -0.97 -16.29 -4.36
CA LEU A 102 -2.26 -15.62 -4.62
C LEU A 102 -2.30 -14.90 -5.98
N LYS A 103 -1.23 -14.98 -6.79
CA LYS A 103 -1.16 -14.29 -8.09
C LYS A 103 -2.34 -14.61 -9.00
N MET A 104 -2.75 -15.89 -9.05
CA MET A 104 -3.85 -16.34 -9.91
C MET A 104 -5.17 -15.63 -9.58
N ILE A 105 -5.43 -15.35 -8.30
CA ILE A 105 -6.63 -14.63 -7.86
C ILE A 105 -6.62 -13.19 -8.39
N LEU A 106 -5.46 -12.52 -8.34
CA LEU A 106 -5.32 -11.16 -8.88
C LEU A 106 -5.50 -11.12 -10.39
N ASP A 107 -4.96 -12.12 -11.11
CA ASP A 107 -5.09 -12.22 -12.56
C ASP A 107 -6.55 -12.49 -12.98
N GLU A 108 -7.26 -13.35 -12.24
CA GLU A 108 -8.68 -13.66 -12.47
C GLU A 108 -9.58 -12.45 -12.24
N ASP A 109 -9.37 -11.69 -11.16
CA ASP A 109 -10.10 -10.43 -10.93
C ASP A 109 -9.78 -9.41 -12.03
N TRP A 110 -8.50 -9.30 -12.44
CA TRP A 110 -8.10 -8.45 -13.56
C TRP A 110 -8.87 -8.76 -14.84
N LEU A 111 -8.87 -10.02 -15.23
CA LEU A 111 -9.54 -10.49 -16.43
C LEU A 111 -11.05 -10.28 -16.34
N GLY A 112 -11.67 -10.63 -15.21
CA GLY A 112 -13.12 -10.54 -15.01
C GLY A 112 -13.65 -9.11 -15.08
N LYS A 113 -12.85 -8.11 -14.70
CA LYS A 113 -13.22 -6.69 -14.72
C LYS A 113 -12.55 -5.89 -15.83
N PHE A 114 -11.85 -6.54 -16.76
CA PHE A 114 -11.07 -5.84 -17.78
C PHE A 114 -11.86 -4.75 -18.52
N ASN A 115 -13.09 -5.05 -18.95
CA ASN A 115 -13.93 -4.10 -19.67
C ASN A 115 -14.44 -2.93 -18.81
N LEU A 116 -14.42 -3.04 -17.48
CA LEU A 116 -14.78 -1.96 -16.56
C LEU A 116 -13.61 -1.03 -16.25
N ARG A 117 -12.38 -1.47 -16.55
CA ARG A 117 -11.13 -0.78 -16.27
C ARG A 117 -10.51 -0.09 -17.50
N LEU A 118 -11.10 -0.30 -18.67
CA LEU A 118 -10.80 0.44 -19.91
C LEU A 118 -11.55 1.78 -19.92
#